data_AF-A0A9X2QAL1-F1
#
_entry.id   AF-A0A9X2QAL1-F1
#
_cell.length_a   1.000
_cell.length_b   1.000
_cell.length_c   1.000
_cell.angle_alpha   90.00
_cell.angle_beta   90.00
_cell.angle_gamma   90.00
#
_symmetry.space_group_name_H-M   'P 1'
#
loop_
_entity.id
_entity.type
_entity.pdbx_description
1 polymer ?
#
loop_
_entity_poly.entity_id
_entity_poly.type
_entity_poly.pdbx_seq_one_letter_code
_entity_poly.pdbx_strand_id
1 'polypeptide(L)' 'MDITRQPNSTRVSFTTEGSQEACDLFEEIVDHRIGTDFKVIHFSSDGNTYEILLEFEDAWYSQEYAEIAREKFSSVEAQ' A
#
# COMPACT_ATOMS: atom_id res chain seq x y z
N MET A 1 4.09 -9.83 -4.56
CA MET A 1 3.97 -8.68 -3.63
C MET A 1 4.51 -9.04 -2.24
N ASP A 2 5.07 -8.08 -1.48
CA ASP A 2 5.39 -8.18 -0.05
C ASP A 2 4.59 -7.16 0.79
N ILE A 3 4.06 -7.58 1.94
CA ILE A 3 3.41 -6.69 2.91
C ILE A 3 4.04 -6.95 4.27
N THR A 4 4.69 -5.93 4.81
CA THR A 4 5.30 -5.98 6.14
C THR A 4 4.53 -5.06 7.09
N ARG A 5 3.86 -5.66 8.09
CA ARG A 5 3.15 -4.95 9.15
C ARG A 5 4.07 -4.66 10.34
N GLN A 6 3.98 -3.45 10.85
CA GLN A 6 4.51 -3.01 12.14
C GLN A 6 3.35 -2.46 12.99
N PRO A 7 3.55 -2.20 14.30
CA PRO A 7 2.46 -1.81 15.19
C PRO A 7 1.62 -0.66 14.63
N ASN A 8 2.26 0.42 14.17
CA ASN A 8 1.60 1.63 13.67
C ASN A 8 1.97 1.94 12.21
N SER A 9 2.51 0.97 11.48
CA SER A 9 2.86 1.21 10.09
C SER A 9 2.72 -0.04 9.24
N THR A 10 2.43 0.17 7.97
CA THR A 10 2.31 -0.90 6.98
C THR A 10 3.16 -0.52 5.79
N ARG A 11 4.13 -1.39 5.49
CA ARG A 11 4.93 -1.32 4.27
C ARG A 11 4.31 -2.25 3.26
N VAL A 12 4.06 -1.74 2.06
CA VAL A 12 3.62 -2.54 0.92
C VAL A 12 4.63 -2.35 -0.20
N SER A 13 5.15 -3.46 -0.71
CA SER A 13 6.08 -3.49 -1.82
C SER A 13 5.51 -4.39 -2.92
N PHE A 14 5.41 -3.87 -4.13
CA PHE A 14 4.82 -4.59 -5.26
C PHE A 14 5.60 -4.30 -6.55
N THR A 15 5.47 -5.18 -7.53
CA THR A 15 6.12 -5.01 -8.84
C THR A 15 5.04 -4.94 -9.91
N THR A 16 5.13 -3.95 -10.79
CA THR A 16 4.23 -3.79 -11.95
C THR A 16 5.03 -3.35 -13.16
N GLU A 17 4.56 -3.71 -14.36
CA GLU A 17 5.20 -3.37 -15.63
C GLU A 17 5.06 -1.90 -16.02
N GLY A 18 4.16 -1.15 -15.38
CA GLY A 18 3.86 0.24 -15.74
C GLY A 18 3.71 1.17 -14.55
N SER A 19 4.29 2.36 -14.65
CA SER A 19 4.16 3.40 -13.62
C SER A 19 2.72 3.89 -13.45
N GLN A 20 1.89 3.80 -14.50
CA GLN A 20 0.48 4.15 -14.43
C GLN A 20 -0.30 3.19 -13.55
N GLU A 21 -0.14 1.88 -13.76
CA GLU A 21 -0.77 0.86 -12.91
C GLU A 21 -0.32 0.98 -11.45
N ALA A 22 0.95 1.33 -11.20
CA ALA A 22 1.42 1.63 -9.85
C ALA A 22 0.71 2.84 -9.21
N CYS A 23 0.47 3.90 -9.99
CA CYS A 23 -0.26 5.07 -9.54
C CYS A 23 -1.72 4.74 -9.27
N ASP A 24 -2.40 4.00 -10.16
CA ASP A 24 -3.80 3.61 -9.98
C ASP A 24 -3.98 2.77 -8.70
N LEU A 25 -3.08 1.80 -8.46
CA LEU A 25 -3.10 0.98 -7.25
C LEU A 25 -2.82 1.80 -5.99
N PHE A 26 -1.91 2.77 -6.06
CA PHE A 26 -1.65 3.70 -4.97
C PHE A 26 -2.89 4.55 -4.65
N GLU A 27 -3.53 5.11 -5.67
CA GLU A 27 -4.73 5.91 -5.51
C GLU A 27 -5.85 5.08 -4.89
N GLU A 28 -6.08 3.84 -5.32
CA GLU A 28 -7.09 2.97 -4.69
C GLU A 28 -6.84 2.70 -3.20
N ILE A 29 -5.58 2.57 -2.79
CA ILE A 29 -5.20 2.33 -1.38
C ILE A 29 -5.38 3.58 -0.53
N VAL A 30 -4.99 4.73 -1.07
CA VAL A 30 -5.05 6.02 -0.38
C VAL A 30 -6.49 6.56 -0.34
N ASP A 31 -7.27 6.36 -1.40
CA ASP A 31 -8.67 6.79 -1.53
C ASP A 31 -9.62 5.97 -0.63
N HIS A 32 -9.30 4.69 -0.35
CA HIS A 32 -10.12 3.82 0.50
C HIS A 32 -10.29 4.29 1.96
N ARG A 33 -9.60 5.36 2.40
CA ARG A 33 -9.96 6.08 3.64
C ARG A 33 -9.89 7.60 3.48
N ILE A 34 -11.04 8.18 3.13
CA ILE A 34 -11.35 9.57 3.44
C ILE A 34 -11.53 9.70 4.96
N GLY A 35 -10.46 10.08 5.66
CA GLY A 35 -10.49 10.39 7.08
C GLY A 35 -9.13 10.27 7.77
N THR A 36 -8.20 11.18 7.44
CA THR A 36 -7.12 11.76 8.29
C THR A 36 -6.17 10.92 9.19
N ASP A 37 -6.39 9.64 9.47
CA ASP A 37 -5.63 8.89 10.51
C ASP A 37 -4.33 8.23 10.01
N PHE A 38 -3.88 8.54 8.79
CA PHE A 38 -2.63 8.01 8.24
C PHE A 38 -1.80 9.04 7.49
N LYS A 39 -0.48 8.78 7.43
CA LYS A 39 0.51 9.56 6.69
C LYS A 39 1.28 8.63 5.77
N VAL A 40 1.42 9.03 4.51
CA VAL A 40 2.41 8.44 3.61
C VAL A 40 3.77 8.99 4.02
N ILE A 41 4.63 8.15 4.61
CA ILE A 41 5.95 8.58 5.09
C ILE A 41 7.09 8.18 4.15
N HIS A 42 6.85 7.22 3.25
CA HIS A 42 7.83 6.85 2.22
C HIS A 42 7.13 6.38 0.95
N PHE A 43 7.63 6.84 -0.20
CA PHE A 43 7.30 6.32 -1.52
C PHE A 43 8.62 6.20 -2.31
N SER A 44 8.90 5.01 -2.82
CA SER A 44 10.06 4.79 -3.68
C SER A 44 9.74 3.84 -4.81
N SER A 45 10.36 4.09 -5.96
CA SER A 45 10.39 3.17 -7.09
C SER A 45 11.84 2.80 -7.43
N ASP A 46 12.08 1.51 -7.67
CA ASP A 46 13.33 0.96 -8.19
C ASP A 46 12.99 0.07 -9.40
N GLY A 47 13.19 0.62 -10.61
CA GLY A 47 12.72 0.00 -11.84
C GLY A 47 11.21 -0.23 -11.82
N ASN A 48 10.80 -1.49 -11.81
CA ASN A 48 9.41 -1.92 -11.79
C ASN A 48 8.89 -2.22 -10.38
N THR A 49 9.74 -2.08 -9.35
CA THR A 49 9.36 -2.30 -7.95
C THR A 49 8.98 -0.99 -7.30
N TYR A 50 7.80 -0.97 -6.69
CA TYR A 50 7.24 0.18 -6.00
C TYR A 50 7.04 -0.16 -4.53
N GLU A 51 7.23 0.84 -3.70
CA GLU A 51 7.10 0.71 -2.27
C GLU A 51 6.41 1.92 -1.67
N ILE A 52 5.46 1.63 -0.78
CA ILE A 52 4.77 2.60 0.04
C ILE A 52 4.89 2.22 1.51
N LEU A 53 5.18 3.21 2.34
CA LEU A 53 5.11 3.10 3.79
C LEU A 53 4.04 4.05 4.32
N LEU A 54 3.03 3.46 4.94
CA LEU A 54 1.96 4.16 5.62
C LEU A 54 2.18 4.10 7.12
N GLU A 55 2.09 5.25 7.79
CA GLU A 55 2.08 5.37 9.25
C GLU A 55 0.68 5.75 9.71
N PHE A 56 0.20 5.11 10.77
CA PHE A 56 -1.13 5.26 11.32
C PHE A 56 -1.06 5.78 12.75
N GLU A 57 -2.04 6.59 13.16
CA GLU A 57 -2.14 7.03 14.55
C GLU A 57 -2.51 5.88 15.50
N ASP A 58 -3.32 4.92 15.01
CA ASP A 58 -3.73 3.73 15.77
C ASP A 58 -3.24 2.43 15.09
N ALA A 59 -2.75 1.51 15.92
CA ALA A 59 -2.25 0.21 15.49
C ALA A 59 -3.30 -0.68 14.81
N TRP A 60 -4.58 -0.47 15.13
CA TRP A 60 -5.70 -1.18 14.53
C TRP A 60 -5.78 -0.91 13.02
N TYR A 61 -5.52 0.33 12.59
CA TYR A 61 -5.54 0.70 11.18
C TYR A 61 -4.45 0.02 10.36
N SER A 62 -3.28 -0.27 10.96
CA SER A 62 -2.21 -1.01 10.27
C SER A 62 -2.66 -2.39 9.79
N GLN A 63 -3.52 -3.05 10.57
CA GLN A 63 -4.05 -4.37 10.23
C GLN A 63 -5.03 -4.30 9.08
N GLU A 64 -6.03 -3.43 9.19
CA GLU A 64 -7.04 -3.29 8.14
C GLU A 64 -6.41 -2.86 6.81
N TYR A 65 -5.42 -1.97 6.83
CA TYR A 65 -4.70 -1.57 5.62
C TYR A 65 -3.89 -2.70 4.99
N ALA A 66 -3.28 -3.56 5.81
CA ALA A 66 -2.56 -4.73 5.29
C ALA A 66 -3.53 -5.71 4.59
N GLU A 67 -4.75 -5.88 5.11
CA GLU A 67 -5.77 -6.73 4.49
C GLU A 67 -6.33 -6.12 3.21
N ILE A 68 -6.61 -4.82 3.18
CA ILE A 68 -7.05 -4.10 1.98
C ILE A 68 -5.99 -4.18 0.88
N ALA A 69 -4.73 -3.87 1.20
CA ALA A 69 -3.63 -4.00 0.25
C ALA A 69 -3.58 -5.44 -0.29
N ARG A 70 -3.68 -6.44 0.59
CA ARG A 70 -3.66 -7.84 0.18
C ARG A 70 -4.78 -8.21 -0.78
N GLU A 71 -6.01 -7.74 -0.53
CA GLU A 71 -7.15 -7.97 -1.41
C GLU A 71 -6.94 -7.31 -2.79
N LYS A 72 -6.56 -6.04 -2.80
CA LYS A 72 -6.39 -5.25 -4.03
C LYS A 72 -5.27 -5.78 -4.93
N PHE A 73 -4.11 -6.06 -4.36
CA PHE A 73 -2.97 -6.56 -5.13
C PHE A 73 -3.06 -8.06 -5.47
N SER A 74 -3.84 -8.85 -4.72
CA SER A 74 -4.08 -10.26 -5.10
C SER A 74 -4.85 -10.39 -6.41
N SER A 75 -5.59 -9.36 -6.83
CA SER A 75 -6.24 -9.34 -8.16
C SER A 75 -5.27 -9.02 -9.30
N VAL A 76 -4.12 -8.40 -9.02
CA VAL A 76 -3.11 -8.02 -10.02
C VAL A 76 -2.21 -9.19 -10.38
N GLU A 77 -1.81 -10.04 -9.41
CA GLU A 77 -0.97 -11.22 -9.67
C GLU A 77 -1.73 -12.37 -10.39
N ALA A 78 -3.05 -12.26 -10.59
CA ALA A 78 -3.90 -13.27 -11.23
C ALA A 78 -4.21 -12.99 -12.71
N GLN A 79 -3.71 -11.88 -13.26
CA GLN A 79 -3.83 -11.49 -14.67
C GLN A 79 -2.55 -11.78 -15.44
#